data_AF-A0A2R4CBY0-F1
#
_entry.id   AF-A0A2R4CBY0-F1
#
_cell.length_a   1.000
_cell.length_b   1.000
_cell.length_c   1.000
_cell.angle_alpha   90.00
_cell.angle_beta   90.00
_cell.angle_gamma   90.00
#
_symmetry.space_group_name_H-M   'P 1'
#
loop_
_entity.id
_entity.type
_entity.pdbx_description
1 polymer ?
#
loop_
_entity_poly.entity_id
_entity_poly.type
_entity_poly.pdbx_seq_one_letter_code
_entity_poly.pdbx_strand_id
1 'polypeptide(L)'
;MGGPLPDGVRQAVCQWGAALDEVDLPPGAGYRALLWVWDAAQLAGDPLFRPGADGKHHYTVGGRLLEVRELAPFIGRHVPALGARLERMHEEGCYVNLSDYLRILVLREWGGIYLDADTMPYRAATVFLARPEVPDYVSFASGAGQVRATHVSWLNLVRDENGFLVARRGDPAVTALAAEMTGALAALPELCRRALQQATYYRWRQHVGQTLLACHDLMQDYGVLADGRPESVVAGVHGMRLRIDGDSGAPLPLSPAEQLAYERAVATLAAQDWRLAQPLALERLVELCWTSEVPPPAYAPQLRAQPDSCNYYSFLSDDPALDRVNRLFAAYLLARNGARIARAASGARSVARWPRRRRVRAAGSCRPMNDARAPLVFVPGTEVPEHDLDRMAALLFETSYLEYCSAGNRLGLPLRALQRRQNIDPWLRHIRALYVAGRFAGFHNAATLAQYAAAPAVNHYRAEVQAMDAAYDAFVAKHAAPHQLFVASLAIEPAWRGRGLLDELLADAHQVARAAGCTALGLTVWQTSAAMPLYARRGFATVGIFDGARELFFDRLHFMTRPVPTETP
;
A
#
# COMPACT_ATOMS: atom_id res chain seq x y z
N MET A 1 -10.04 -6.64 26.40
CA MET A 1 -9.96 -5.75 27.58
C MET A 1 -10.99 -6.08 28.64
N GLY A 2 -12.28 -6.36 28.33
CA GLY A 2 -13.29 -6.60 29.39
C GLY A 2 -14.28 -7.74 29.13
N GLY A 3 -13.83 -8.91 28.64
CA GLY A 3 -14.73 -10.05 28.39
C GLY A 3 -14.25 -11.01 27.30
N PRO A 4 -15.11 -11.96 26.87
CA PRO A 4 -14.79 -12.86 25.78
C PRO A 4 -14.62 -12.10 24.46
N LEU A 5 -13.93 -12.71 23.49
CA LEU A 5 -13.75 -12.08 22.18
C LEU A 5 -15.11 -11.95 21.46
N PRO A 6 -15.47 -10.77 20.94
CA PRO A 6 -16.64 -10.62 20.08
C PRO A 6 -16.49 -11.39 18.75
N ASP A 7 -17.60 -11.75 18.12
CA ASP A 7 -17.58 -12.44 16.81
C ASP A 7 -16.85 -11.64 15.73
N GLY A 8 -17.05 -10.31 15.68
CA GLY A 8 -16.37 -9.45 14.72
C GLY A 8 -14.84 -9.48 14.88
N VAL A 9 -14.36 -9.51 16.13
CA VAL A 9 -12.94 -9.67 16.45
C VAL A 9 -12.42 -11.02 15.99
N ARG A 10 -13.15 -12.11 16.29
CA ARG A 10 -12.77 -13.46 15.79
C ARG A 10 -12.68 -13.49 14.27
N GLN A 11 -13.62 -12.85 13.57
CA GLN A 11 -13.59 -12.75 12.10
C GLN A 11 -12.38 -11.96 11.60
N ALA A 12 -12.04 -10.81 12.20
CA ALA A 12 -10.87 -10.03 11.84
C ALA A 12 -9.58 -10.84 12.03
N VAL A 13 -9.45 -11.53 13.16
CA VAL A 13 -8.32 -12.42 13.45
C VAL A 13 -8.22 -13.57 12.45
N CYS A 14 -9.34 -14.21 12.08
CA CYS A 14 -9.36 -15.23 11.03
C CYS A 14 -8.85 -14.68 9.68
N GLN A 15 -9.23 -13.46 9.32
CA GLN A 15 -8.79 -12.83 8.07
C GLN A 15 -7.29 -12.53 8.10
N TRP A 16 -6.77 -12.04 9.23
CA TRP A 16 -5.31 -11.89 9.40
C TRP A 16 -4.58 -13.21 9.35
N GLY A 17 -5.16 -14.29 9.90
CA GLY A 17 -4.63 -15.64 9.77
C GLY A 17 -4.45 -16.05 8.31
N ALA A 18 -5.48 -15.83 7.47
CA ALA A 18 -5.39 -16.09 6.04
C ALA A 18 -4.31 -15.24 5.34
N ALA A 19 -4.10 -13.99 5.75
CA ALA A 19 -3.03 -13.15 5.20
C ALA A 19 -1.63 -13.64 5.62
N LEU A 20 -1.48 -14.15 6.84
CA LEU A 20 -0.22 -14.72 7.34
C LEU A 20 0.13 -16.05 6.67
N ASP A 21 -0.87 -16.89 6.40
CA ASP A 21 -0.66 -18.18 5.73
C ASP A 21 -0.07 -18.02 4.31
N GLU A 22 -0.36 -16.90 3.64
CA GLU A 22 0.22 -16.56 2.32
C GLU A 22 1.70 -16.18 2.38
N VAL A 23 2.23 -15.73 3.52
CA VAL A 23 3.62 -15.25 3.65
C VAL A 23 4.56 -16.19 4.41
N ASP A 24 4.01 -17.12 5.22
CA ASP A 24 4.78 -18.03 6.08
C ASP A 24 5.37 -19.26 5.32
N LEU A 25 5.93 -19.09 4.12
CA LEU A 25 6.48 -20.19 3.30
C LEU A 25 8.03 -20.14 3.16
N PRO A 26 8.78 -21.13 3.68
CA PRO A 26 8.31 -22.36 4.33
C PRO A 26 7.87 -22.15 5.80
N PRO A 27 6.99 -23.04 6.33
CA PRO A 27 6.42 -22.93 7.66
C PRO A 27 7.50 -22.83 8.75
N GLY A 28 7.40 -21.80 9.60
CA GLY A 28 8.31 -21.59 10.74
C GLY A 28 9.33 -20.46 10.58
N ALA A 29 9.47 -19.87 9.38
CA ALA A 29 10.26 -18.65 9.16
C ALA A 29 9.47 -17.33 9.37
N GLY A 30 8.23 -17.45 9.88
CA GLY A 30 7.18 -16.46 9.80
C GLY A 30 6.92 -15.61 11.06
N TYR A 31 5.78 -14.92 11.06
CA TYR A 31 5.36 -14.08 12.20
C TYR A 31 4.93 -14.92 13.42
N ARG A 32 5.34 -14.49 14.62
CA ARG A 32 4.76 -14.97 15.88
C ARG A 32 3.55 -14.11 16.24
N ALA A 33 2.37 -14.72 16.23
CA ALA A 33 1.11 -14.03 16.55
C ALA A 33 0.79 -14.14 18.05
N LEU A 34 0.51 -13.00 18.68
CA LEU A 34 0.22 -12.89 20.11
C LEU A 34 -1.19 -12.29 20.31
N LEU A 35 -1.95 -12.82 21.26
CA LEU A 35 -3.23 -12.26 21.70
C LEU A 35 -3.05 -11.65 23.08
N TRP A 36 -3.11 -10.32 23.17
CA TRP A 36 -3.06 -9.60 24.45
C TRP A 36 -4.45 -9.49 25.07
N VAL A 37 -4.56 -9.95 26.30
CA VAL A 37 -5.77 -9.92 27.14
C VAL A 37 -5.48 -9.24 28.46
N TRP A 38 -6.51 -8.77 29.17
CA TRP A 38 -6.27 -8.21 30.50
C TRP A 38 -5.72 -9.28 31.45
N ASP A 39 -6.45 -10.39 31.54
CA ASP A 39 -6.16 -11.59 32.32
C ASP A 39 -6.64 -12.81 31.53
N ALA A 40 -5.93 -13.93 31.58
CA ALA A 40 -6.28 -15.15 30.83
C ALA A 40 -7.57 -15.79 31.31
N ALA A 41 -7.96 -15.62 32.58
CA ALA A 41 -9.22 -16.09 33.15
C ALA A 41 -10.44 -15.51 32.42
N GLN A 42 -10.31 -14.35 31.76
CA GLN A 42 -11.39 -13.78 30.96
C GLN A 42 -11.79 -14.70 29.78
N LEU A 43 -10.89 -15.60 29.37
CA LEU A 43 -11.11 -16.53 28.26
C LEU A 43 -11.51 -17.94 28.73
N ALA A 44 -11.57 -18.21 30.04
CA ALA A 44 -11.75 -19.57 30.57
C ALA A 44 -13.03 -20.27 30.09
N GLY A 45 -14.09 -19.50 29.80
CA GLY A 45 -15.36 -20.00 29.27
C GLY A 45 -15.43 -20.10 27.74
N ASP A 46 -14.39 -19.67 27.01
CA ASP A 46 -14.38 -19.69 25.55
C ASP A 46 -13.81 -21.04 25.05
N PRO A 47 -14.55 -21.82 24.23
CA PRO A 47 -14.09 -23.11 23.74
C PRO A 47 -12.85 -23.04 22.83
N LEU A 48 -12.50 -21.86 22.33
CA LEU A 48 -11.30 -21.64 21.53
C LEU A 48 -10.04 -21.44 22.40
N PHE A 49 -10.21 -21.20 23.69
CA PHE A 49 -9.14 -21.05 24.65
C PHE A 49 -8.64 -22.40 25.16
N ARG A 50 -7.31 -22.56 25.21
CA ARG A 50 -6.65 -23.76 25.71
C ARG A 50 -5.60 -23.33 26.74
N PRO A 51 -5.76 -23.68 28.02
CA PRO A 51 -4.68 -23.52 28.97
C PRO A 51 -3.55 -24.47 28.60
N GLY A 52 -2.32 -23.96 28.44
CA GLY A 52 -1.17 -24.82 28.16
C GLY A 52 -0.59 -25.42 29.42
N ALA A 53 -0.13 -26.66 29.30
CA ALA A 53 0.53 -27.39 30.39
C ALA A 53 1.91 -26.81 30.76
N ASP A 54 2.49 -25.96 29.90
CA ASP A 54 3.77 -25.28 30.09
C ASP A 54 3.64 -23.88 30.74
N GLY A 55 2.44 -23.55 31.25
CA GLY A 55 2.13 -22.22 31.77
C GLY A 55 1.89 -21.16 30.70
N LYS A 56 1.88 -21.52 29.41
CA LYS A 56 1.50 -20.61 28.33
C LYS A 56 0.08 -20.88 27.90
N HIS A 57 -0.75 -19.86 27.90
CA HIS A 57 -2.12 -19.96 27.43
C HIS A 57 -2.19 -19.78 25.91
N HIS A 58 -3.12 -20.47 25.26
CA HIS A 58 -3.26 -20.44 23.81
C HIS A 58 -4.70 -20.19 23.40
N TYR A 59 -4.90 -19.53 22.26
CA TYR A 59 -6.21 -19.28 21.68
C TYR A 59 -6.21 -19.73 20.22
N THR A 60 -7.09 -20.67 19.87
CA THR A 60 -7.14 -21.28 18.53
C THR A 60 -8.24 -20.64 17.70
N VAL A 61 -7.87 -19.87 16.69
CA VAL A 61 -8.84 -19.14 15.84
C VAL A 61 -8.28 -19.00 14.43
N GLY A 62 -9.15 -19.14 13.43
CA GLY A 62 -8.75 -19.01 12.02
C GLY A 62 -7.70 -20.02 11.55
N GLY A 63 -7.69 -21.23 12.13
CA GLY A 63 -6.68 -22.25 11.80
C GLY A 63 -5.30 -22.00 12.43
N ARG A 64 -5.13 -20.93 13.22
CA ARG A 64 -3.87 -20.57 13.86
C ARG A 64 -3.95 -20.70 15.37
N LEU A 65 -2.78 -20.94 15.96
CA LEU A 65 -2.57 -20.98 17.40
C LEU A 65 -1.94 -19.64 17.83
N LEU A 66 -2.69 -18.83 18.55
CA LEU A 66 -2.20 -17.58 19.12
C LEU A 66 -1.71 -17.81 20.55
N GLU A 67 -0.55 -17.28 20.88
CA GLU A 67 -0.09 -17.27 22.27
C GLU A 67 -0.74 -16.13 23.03
N VAL A 68 -1.40 -16.46 24.14
CA VAL A 68 -2.11 -15.50 24.98
C VAL A 68 -1.13 -14.83 25.95
N ARG A 69 -1.21 -13.51 26.04
CA ARG A 69 -0.40 -12.66 26.91
C ARG A 69 -1.29 -11.80 27.78
N GLU A 70 -0.91 -11.66 29.05
CA GLU A 70 -1.71 -10.97 30.05
C GLU A 70 -1.14 -9.58 30.35
N LEU A 71 -1.99 -8.56 30.25
CA LEU A 71 -1.63 -7.16 30.43
C LEU A 71 -1.43 -6.83 31.91
N ALA A 72 -2.21 -7.39 32.84
CA ALA A 72 -2.06 -7.07 34.26
C ALA A 72 -0.67 -7.48 34.82
N PRO A 73 -0.16 -8.71 34.62
CA PRO A 73 1.22 -9.07 35.00
C PRO A 73 2.29 -8.32 34.19
N PHE A 74 1.98 -7.88 32.97
CA PHE A 74 2.89 -7.07 32.16
C PHE A 74 3.03 -5.66 32.74
N ILE A 75 1.93 -5.01 33.11
CA ILE A 75 1.90 -3.71 33.78
C ILE A 75 2.73 -3.74 35.07
N GLY A 76 2.51 -4.74 35.94
CA GLY A 76 3.23 -4.87 37.21
C GLY A 76 4.75 -4.99 37.05
N ARG A 77 5.22 -5.55 35.93
CA ARG A 77 6.66 -5.67 35.64
C ARG A 77 7.27 -4.42 35.03
N HIS A 78 6.55 -3.75 34.13
CA HIS A 78 7.13 -2.69 33.30
C HIS A 78 6.83 -1.27 33.79
N VAL A 79 5.71 -1.07 34.50
CA VAL A 79 5.28 0.23 35.03
C VAL A 79 4.55 0.09 36.39
N PRO A 80 5.20 -0.50 37.41
CA PRO A 80 4.55 -0.81 38.69
C PRO A 80 3.94 0.42 39.38
N ALA A 81 4.56 1.60 39.23
CA ALA A 81 4.07 2.86 39.78
C ALA A 81 2.67 3.26 39.28
N LEU A 82 2.26 2.79 38.10
CA LEU A 82 0.93 3.03 37.54
C LEU A 82 -0.06 1.87 37.76
N GLY A 83 0.37 0.74 38.35
CA GLY A 83 -0.42 -0.49 38.44
C GLY A 83 -1.85 -0.27 38.95
N ALA A 84 -1.99 0.25 40.17
CA ALA A 84 -3.29 0.51 40.78
C ALA A 84 -4.15 1.52 40.00
N ARG A 85 -3.52 2.45 39.28
CA ARG A 85 -4.25 3.44 38.47
C ARG A 85 -4.79 2.81 37.19
N LEU A 86 -3.99 1.99 36.51
CA LEU A 86 -4.40 1.29 35.29
C LEU A 86 -5.45 0.23 35.60
N GLU A 87 -5.37 -0.42 36.77
CA GLU A 87 -6.40 -1.32 37.27
C GLU A 87 -7.71 -0.59 37.54
N ARG A 88 -7.68 0.56 38.22
CA ARG A 88 -8.87 1.40 38.39
C ARG A 88 -9.47 1.85 37.05
N MET A 89 -8.63 2.28 36.11
CA MET A 89 -9.09 2.63 34.75
C MET A 89 -9.77 1.43 34.05
N HIS A 90 -9.35 0.20 34.34
CA HIS A 90 -9.95 -1.00 33.78
C HIS A 90 -11.31 -1.29 34.42
N GLU A 91 -11.40 -1.18 35.75
CA GLU A 91 -12.64 -1.32 36.52
C GLU A 91 -13.69 -0.26 36.13
N GLU A 92 -13.26 0.98 35.88
CA GLU A 92 -14.11 2.09 35.43
C GLU A 92 -14.44 2.04 33.92
N GLY A 93 -13.97 1.01 33.21
CA GLY A 93 -14.28 0.81 31.78
C GLY A 93 -13.61 1.80 30.83
N CYS A 94 -12.52 2.44 31.22
CA CYS A 94 -11.73 3.37 30.40
C CYS A 94 -10.87 2.65 29.34
N TYR A 95 -11.45 1.70 28.61
CA TYR A 95 -10.73 0.78 27.73
C TYR A 95 -10.05 1.46 26.55
N VAL A 96 -10.60 2.55 26.03
CA VAL A 96 -9.98 3.31 24.92
C VAL A 96 -8.65 3.90 25.38
N ASN A 97 -8.66 4.64 26.50
CA ASN A 97 -7.46 5.25 27.05
C ASN A 97 -6.43 4.22 27.54
N LEU A 98 -6.90 3.08 28.08
CA LEU A 98 -6.03 1.96 28.39
C LEU A 98 -5.38 1.41 27.12
N SER A 99 -6.14 1.22 26.04
CA SER A 99 -5.61 0.72 24.77
C SER A 99 -4.54 1.67 24.21
N ASP A 100 -4.81 2.98 24.19
CA ASP A 100 -3.87 4.01 23.74
C ASP A 100 -2.52 3.96 24.48
N TYR A 101 -2.54 3.77 25.79
CA TYR A 101 -1.31 3.64 26.57
C TYR A 101 -0.64 2.26 26.38
N LEU A 102 -1.41 1.18 26.51
CA LEU A 102 -0.87 -0.17 26.53
C LEU A 102 -0.32 -0.60 25.18
N ARG A 103 -0.87 -0.13 24.05
CA ARG A 103 -0.30 -0.41 22.73
C ARG A 103 1.12 0.15 22.58
N ILE A 104 1.36 1.36 23.09
CA ILE A 104 2.69 1.99 23.06
C ILE A 104 3.64 1.25 24.00
N LEU A 105 3.16 0.85 25.18
CA LEU A 105 3.94 0.07 26.13
C LEU A 105 4.33 -1.31 25.57
N VAL A 106 3.38 -2.03 24.94
CA VAL A 106 3.63 -3.31 24.28
C VAL A 106 4.62 -3.12 23.13
N LEU A 107 4.42 -2.12 22.27
CA LEU A 107 5.28 -1.85 21.13
C LEU A 107 6.71 -1.48 21.55
N ARG A 108 6.88 -0.73 22.64
CA ARG A 108 8.19 -0.45 23.26
C ARG A 108 8.94 -1.74 23.59
N GLU A 109 8.25 -2.64 24.29
CA GLU A 109 8.86 -3.85 24.87
C GLU A 109 9.07 -4.98 23.85
N TRP A 110 8.19 -5.09 22.86
CA TRP A 110 8.17 -6.21 21.91
C TRP A 110 8.54 -5.81 20.48
N GLY A 111 8.31 -4.55 20.09
CA GLY A 111 8.35 -4.13 18.69
C GLY A 111 7.35 -4.91 17.83
N GLY A 112 7.58 -4.89 16.52
CA GLY A 112 6.76 -5.62 15.55
C GLY A 112 5.54 -4.83 15.09
N ILE A 113 4.47 -5.55 14.74
CA ILE A 113 3.20 -4.99 14.27
C ILE A 113 2.17 -5.17 15.40
N TYR A 114 1.71 -4.06 15.96
CA TYR A 114 0.58 -4.03 16.88
C TYR A 114 -0.72 -3.83 16.08
N LEU A 115 -1.78 -4.55 16.47
CA LEU A 115 -3.10 -4.44 15.89
C LEU A 115 -4.14 -4.37 17.02
N ASP A 116 -5.07 -3.42 16.94
CA ASP A 116 -6.35 -3.55 17.64
C ASP A 116 -7.07 -4.79 17.09
N ALA A 117 -7.69 -5.55 17.98
CA ALA A 117 -8.20 -6.88 17.64
C ALA A 117 -9.38 -6.85 16.64
N ASP A 118 -10.05 -5.71 16.51
CA ASP A 118 -11.11 -5.46 15.54
C ASP A 118 -10.60 -4.89 14.21
N THR A 119 -9.32 -4.59 14.06
CA THR A 119 -8.72 -4.16 12.79
C THR A 119 -8.64 -5.35 11.82
N MET A 120 -9.21 -5.21 10.61
CA MET A 120 -9.16 -6.25 9.57
C MET A 120 -8.00 -6.01 8.59
N PRO A 121 -7.42 -7.07 7.98
CA PRO A 121 -6.46 -6.88 6.90
C PRO A 121 -7.15 -6.33 5.67
N TYR A 122 -6.42 -5.55 4.87
CA TYR A 122 -6.91 -5.08 3.60
C TYR A 122 -5.95 -5.45 2.45
N ARG A 123 -6.17 -4.90 1.24
CA ARG A 123 -5.55 -5.43 0.02
C ARG A 123 -4.03 -5.46 0.04
N ALA A 124 -3.39 -4.52 0.73
CA ALA A 124 -1.94 -4.44 0.82
C ALA A 124 -1.35 -5.25 1.98
N ALA A 125 -2.17 -5.95 2.79
CA ALA A 125 -1.74 -6.68 3.97
C ALA A 125 -0.64 -7.70 3.67
N THR A 126 -0.83 -8.55 2.66
CA THR A 126 0.12 -9.64 2.35
C THR A 126 1.44 -9.10 1.80
N VAL A 127 1.41 -8.05 0.98
CA VAL A 127 2.63 -7.37 0.50
C VAL A 127 3.38 -6.75 1.68
N PHE A 128 2.66 -6.04 2.56
CA PHE A 128 3.25 -5.45 3.75
C PHE A 128 3.85 -6.50 4.69
N LEU A 129 3.14 -7.62 4.92
CA LEU A 129 3.65 -8.71 5.76
C LEU A 129 4.86 -9.41 5.12
N ALA A 130 4.88 -9.60 3.81
CA ALA A 130 6.03 -10.22 3.14
C ALA A 130 7.29 -9.35 3.23
N ARG A 131 7.11 -8.02 3.22
CA ARG A 131 8.19 -7.02 3.21
C ARG A 131 7.75 -5.75 3.96
N PRO A 132 7.81 -5.73 5.30
CA PRO A 132 7.39 -4.56 6.06
C PRO A 132 8.39 -3.41 5.85
N GLU A 133 7.97 -2.37 5.14
CA GLU A 133 8.72 -1.13 5.01
C GLU A 133 8.42 -0.26 6.25
N VAL A 134 9.46 0.08 7.02
CA VAL A 134 9.38 0.96 8.20
C VAL A 134 10.33 2.13 7.96
N PRO A 135 9.91 3.39 8.20
CA PRO A 135 10.74 4.55 7.96
C PRO A 135 11.95 4.51 8.88
N ASP A 136 13.08 4.97 8.36
CA ASP A 136 14.31 5.11 9.12
C ASP A 136 15.14 6.23 8.50
N TYR A 137 14.69 7.47 8.72
CA TYR A 137 15.33 8.65 8.13
C TYR A 137 15.19 9.88 9.01
N VAL A 138 16.08 10.85 8.81
CA VAL A 138 16.01 12.15 9.49
C VAL A 138 15.20 13.12 8.63
N SER A 139 14.09 13.61 9.16
CA SER A 139 13.31 14.71 8.61
C SER A 139 13.86 16.03 9.11
N PHE A 140 13.96 17.03 8.22
CA PHE A 140 14.38 18.38 8.56
C PHE A 140 13.23 19.34 8.31
N ALA A 141 12.79 20.05 9.36
CA ALA A 141 11.80 21.10 9.27
C ALA A 141 12.44 22.45 9.59
N SER A 142 12.17 23.47 8.77
CA SER A 142 12.59 24.85 9.05
C SER A 142 11.42 25.64 9.63
N GLY A 143 11.65 26.31 10.76
CA GLY A 143 10.67 27.18 11.41
C GLY A 143 11.36 28.23 12.27
N ALA A 144 10.87 29.47 12.25
CA ALA A 144 11.41 30.60 13.03
C ALA A 144 12.94 30.81 12.88
N GLY A 145 13.50 30.54 11.69
CA GLY A 145 14.94 30.67 11.43
C GLY A 145 15.81 29.56 12.00
N GLN A 146 15.24 28.49 12.56
CA GLN A 146 15.95 27.31 13.04
C GLN A 146 15.58 26.08 12.20
N VAL A 147 16.54 25.16 12.07
CA VAL A 147 16.32 23.83 11.46
C VAL A 147 16.20 22.81 12.58
N ARG A 148 15.04 22.16 12.67
CA ARG A 148 14.80 21.04 13.59
C ARG A 148 14.97 19.74 12.82
N ALA A 149 15.91 18.91 13.28
CA ALA A 149 16.06 17.53 12.82
C ALA A 149 15.18 16.61 13.68
N THR A 150 14.48 15.66 13.07
CA THR A 150 13.68 14.66 13.78
C THR A 150 13.83 13.31 13.10
N HIS A 151 14.09 12.26 13.87
CA HIS A 151 14.21 10.90 13.34
C HIS A 151 12.82 10.29 13.21
N VAL A 152 12.44 9.96 11.98
CA VAL A 152 11.21 9.24 11.65
C VAL A 152 11.53 7.75 11.64
N SER A 153 10.97 6.99 12.58
CA SER A 153 11.43 5.63 12.88
C SER A 153 10.30 4.59 13.10
N TRP A 154 9.04 5.02 13.09
CA TRP A 154 7.90 4.15 13.33
C TRP A 154 6.67 4.56 12.50
N LEU A 155 5.71 3.63 12.38
CA LEU A 155 4.52 3.77 11.56
C LEU A 155 3.22 3.66 12.32
N ASN A 156 2.23 4.37 11.80
CA ASN A 156 0.83 4.20 12.11
C ASN A 156 0.05 4.01 10.82
N LEU A 157 -1.18 3.48 10.83
CA LEU A 157 -1.89 3.18 9.59
C LEU A 157 -2.34 4.44 8.82
N VAL A 158 -2.90 5.44 9.50
CA VAL A 158 -3.24 6.75 8.88
C VAL A 158 -2.64 7.92 9.67
N ARG A 159 -2.96 9.16 9.28
CA ARG A 159 -2.54 10.40 9.96
C ARG A 159 -3.34 10.68 11.25
N ASP A 160 -3.83 9.63 11.90
CA ASP A 160 -4.57 9.67 13.15
C ASP A 160 -4.60 8.27 13.76
N GLU A 161 -4.95 8.14 15.04
CA GLU A 161 -5.00 6.85 15.73
C GLU A 161 -5.93 5.91 14.97
N ASN A 162 -5.42 4.72 14.69
CA ASN A 162 -6.22 3.65 14.12
C ASN A 162 -5.55 2.28 14.30
N GLY A 163 -5.46 1.80 15.53
CA GLY A 163 -5.35 0.37 15.83
C GLY A 163 -4.30 -0.44 15.06
N PHE A 164 -3.24 0.18 14.56
CA PHE A 164 -2.21 -0.44 13.74
C PHE A 164 -0.94 0.39 13.90
N LEU A 165 0.07 -0.18 14.56
CA LEU A 165 1.34 0.49 14.79
C LEU A 165 2.49 -0.45 14.47
N VAL A 166 3.60 0.11 13.97
CA VAL A 166 4.79 -0.67 13.64
C VAL A 166 6.03 0.05 14.12
N ALA A 167 6.85 -0.62 14.93
CA ALA A 167 8.13 -0.09 15.37
C ALA A 167 9.12 -1.21 15.67
N ARG A 168 10.41 -0.85 15.72
CA ARG A 168 11.43 -1.76 16.23
C ARG A 168 11.34 -1.83 17.76
N ARG A 169 11.72 -2.97 18.32
CA ARG A 169 11.84 -3.12 19.77
C ARG A 169 12.85 -2.10 20.30
N GLY A 170 12.48 -1.37 21.36
CA GLY A 170 13.35 -0.35 21.93
C GLY A 170 13.52 0.90 21.06
N ASP A 171 12.61 1.16 20.12
CA ASP A 171 12.61 2.40 19.34
C ASP A 171 12.69 3.64 20.28
N PRO A 172 13.62 4.58 20.04
CA PRO A 172 13.81 5.73 20.92
C PRO A 172 12.59 6.65 21.03
N ALA A 173 11.89 6.89 19.92
CA ALA A 173 10.71 7.76 19.91
C ALA A 173 9.54 7.12 20.65
N VAL A 174 9.29 5.81 20.42
CA VAL A 174 8.28 5.04 21.16
C VAL A 174 8.61 4.96 22.64
N THR A 175 9.89 4.80 23.00
CA THR A 175 10.35 4.76 24.40
C THR A 175 10.12 6.10 25.10
N ALA A 176 10.47 7.21 24.45
CA ALA A 176 10.24 8.56 24.97
C ALA A 176 8.74 8.84 25.15
N LEU A 177 7.92 8.49 24.16
CA LEU A 177 6.46 8.65 24.24
C LEU A 177 5.86 7.83 25.39
N ALA A 178 6.29 6.57 25.57
CA ALA A 178 5.83 5.74 26.68
C ALA A 178 6.15 6.37 28.04
N ALA A 179 7.34 6.97 28.19
CA ALA A 179 7.73 7.68 29.40
C ALA A 179 6.90 8.96 29.61
N GLU A 180 6.65 9.73 28.55
CA GLU A 180 5.81 10.93 28.61
C GLU A 180 4.38 10.61 29.03
N MET A 181 3.75 9.61 28.39
CA MET A 181 2.40 9.15 28.76
C MET A 181 2.37 8.61 30.19
N THR A 182 3.41 7.90 30.63
CA THR A 182 3.52 7.41 32.02
C THR A 182 3.54 8.56 33.01
N GLY A 183 4.37 9.59 32.77
CA GLY A 183 4.43 10.78 33.63
C GLY A 183 3.12 11.58 33.62
N ALA A 184 2.52 11.76 32.44
CA ALA A 184 1.24 12.44 32.31
C ALA A 184 0.12 11.71 33.05
N LEU A 185 0.02 10.38 32.88
CA LEU A 185 -0.94 9.54 33.60
C LEU A 185 -0.70 9.55 35.09
N ALA A 186 0.55 9.55 35.58
CA ALA A 186 0.85 9.62 37.01
C ALA A 186 0.43 10.97 37.63
N ALA A 187 0.58 12.06 36.88
CA ALA A 187 0.29 13.41 37.34
C ALA A 187 -1.21 13.75 37.40
N LEU A 188 -2.09 12.90 36.84
CA LEU A 188 -3.52 13.18 36.85
C LEU A 188 -4.08 13.16 38.28
N PRO A 189 -4.84 14.19 38.70
CA PRO A 189 -5.51 14.19 40.00
C PRO A 189 -6.72 13.25 40.01
N GLU A 190 -7.45 13.16 38.89
CA GLU A 190 -8.69 12.38 38.73
C GLU A 190 -8.77 11.75 37.34
N LEU A 191 -9.57 10.68 37.20
CA LEU A 191 -9.78 9.93 35.97
C LEU A 191 -10.90 10.52 35.11
N CYS A 192 -10.88 11.83 34.86
CA CYS A 192 -11.87 12.43 33.96
C CYS A 192 -11.49 12.19 32.49
N ARG A 193 -12.50 11.96 31.65
CA ARG A 193 -12.37 11.54 30.24
C ARG A 193 -11.41 12.42 29.42
N ARG A 194 -11.51 13.74 29.55
CA ARG A 194 -10.67 14.71 28.83
C ARG A 194 -9.21 14.66 29.31
N ALA A 195 -8.99 14.54 30.61
CA ALA A 195 -7.64 14.50 31.17
C ALA A 195 -6.93 13.19 30.79
N LEU A 196 -7.65 12.07 30.78
CA LEU A 196 -7.15 10.80 30.26
C LEU A 196 -6.75 10.89 28.79
N GLN A 197 -7.59 11.49 27.95
CA GLN A 197 -7.29 11.68 26.52
C GLN A 197 -6.07 12.59 26.30
N GLN A 198 -5.93 13.64 27.10
CA GLN A 198 -4.75 14.52 27.09
C GLN A 198 -3.47 13.82 27.56
N ALA A 199 -3.58 12.90 28.52
CA ALA A 199 -2.45 12.11 29.01
C ALA A 199 -2.07 10.95 28.08
N THR A 200 -2.94 10.58 27.15
CA THR A 200 -2.76 9.44 26.24
C THR A 200 -2.74 9.89 24.77
N TYR A 201 -3.87 9.82 24.07
CA TYR A 201 -4.01 10.09 22.64
C TYR A 201 -3.34 11.40 22.18
N TYR A 202 -3.51 12.52 22.90
CA TYR A 202 -2.92 13.79 22.47
C TYR A 202 -1.40 13.83 22.56
N ARG A 203 -0.79 13.04 23.46
CA ARG A 203 0.68 12.90 23.52
C ARG A 203 1.18 12.18 22.28
N TRP A 204 0.56 11.03 22.00
CA TRP A 204 0.85 10.25 20.81
C TRP A 204 0.71 11.07 19.52
N ARG A 205 -0.39 11.84 19.39
CA ARG A 205 -0.68 12.64 18.19
C ARG A 205 0.40 13.67 17.87
N GLN A 206 1.13 14.19 18.85
CA GLN A 206 2.22 15.15 18.63
C GLN A 206 3.37 14.55 17.81
N HIS A 207 3.46 13.22 17.73
CA HIS A 207 4.50 12.52 16.96
C HIS A 207 4.17 12.39 15.48
N VAL A 208 2.89 12.54 15.07
CA VAL A 208 2.43 12.45 13.68
C VAL A 208 3.18 13.47 12.82
N GLY A 209 3.84 13.00 11.77
CA GLY A 209 4.64 13.85 10.87
C GLY A 209 5.98 14.34 11.47
N GLN A 210 6.30 13.96 12.71
CA GLN A 210 7.57 14.28 13.38
C GLN A 210 8.46 13.05 13.48
N THR A 211 8.10 12.10 14.35
CA THR A 211 8.82 10.82 14.51
C THR A 211 8.04 9.65 13.92
N LEU A 212 6.74 9.84 13.71
CA LEU A 212 5.78 8.87 13.21
C LEU A 212 5.38 9.23 11.78
N LEU A 213 5.39 8.26 10.87
CA LEU A 213 4.85 8.41 9.52
C LEU A 213 3.56 7.58 9.37
N ALA A 214 2.56 8.11 8.66
CA ALA A 214 1.39 7.32 8.31
C ALA A 214 1.74 6.32 7.20
N CYS A 215 1.23 5.09 7.29
CA CYS A 215 1.45 4.05 6.30
C CYS A 215 0.85 4.45 4.97
N HIS A 216 -0.28 5.16 4.98
CA HIS A 216 -0.81 5.81 3.78
C HIS A 216 0.22 6.72 3.09
N ASP A 217 0.90 7.59 3.83
CA ASP A 217 1.93 8.50 3.29
C ASP A 217 3.15 7.71 2.82
N LEU A 218 3.57 6.71 3.60
CA LEU A 218 4.63 5.79 3.19
C LEU A 218 4.29 5.16 1.84
N MET A 219 3.13 4.52 1.71
CA MET A 219 2.72 3.83 0.48
C MET A 219 2.54 4.77 -0.71
N GLN A 220 2.11 6.02 -0.47
CA GLN A 220 1.89 6.99 -1.54
C GLN A 220 3.19 7.60 -2.04
N ASP A 221 4.08 8.00 -1.12
CA ASP A 221 5.20 8.89 -1.43
C ASP A 221 6.57 8.18 -1.38
N TYR A 222 6.66 7.04 -0.69
CA TYR A 222 7.93 6.38 -0.38
C TYR A 222 7.96 4.86 -0.66
N GLY A 223 6.80 4.23 -0.82
CA GLY A 223 6.67 2.77 -0.88
C GLY A 223 7.23 2.22 -2.19
N VAL A 224 8.13 1.24 -2.09
CA VAL A 224 8.73 0.59 -3.26
C VAL A 224 7.83 -0.54 -3.77
N LEU A 225 7.10 -1.18 -2.86
CA LEU A 225 6.32 -2.40 -3.15
C LEU A 225 4.81 -2.16 -3.24
N ALA A 226 4.33 -0.99 -2.82
CA ALA A 226 2.92 -0.65 -2.77
C ALA A 226 2.35 -0.20 -4.14
N ASP A 227 1.15 -0.67 -4.51
CA ASP A 227 0.41 -0.10 -5.65
C ASP A 227 -0.22 1.23 -5.24
N GLY A 228 0.41 2.35 -5.60
CA GLY A 228 -0.06 3.71 -5.30
C GLY A 228 -1.34 4.13 -6.04
N ARG A 229 -2.11 3.20 -6.61
CA ARG A 229 -3.37 3.51 -7.29
C ARG A 229 -4.51 3.66 -6.29
N PRO A 230 -5.19 4.82 -6.27
CA PRO A 230 -6.40 4.97 -5.48
C PRO A 230 -7.51 4.03 -5.96
N GLU A 231 -8.26 3.48 -5.03
CA GLU A 231 -9.46 2.70 -5.29
C GLU A 231 -10.67 3.25 -4.52
N SER A 232 -11.86 2.91 -5.01
CA SER A 232 -13.09 3.24 -4.30
C SER A 232 -13.29 2.29 -3.11
N VAL A 233 -13.20 2.85 -1.91
CA VAL A 233 -13.38 2.15 -0.63
C VAL A 233 -14.64 2.67 0.05
N VAL A 234 -15.40 1.79 0.68
CA VAL A 234 -16.55 2.22 1.49
C VAL A 234 -16.03 2.86 2.77
N ALA A 235 -16.40 4.10 3.01
CA ALA A 235 -15.95 4.90 4.13
C ALA A 235 -17.03 5.09 5.21
N GLY A 236 -18.30 4.85 4.88
CA GLY A 236 -19.37 4.98 5.87
C GLY A 236 -20.77 4.86 5.29
N VAL A 237 -21.74 5.43 6.01
CA VAL A 237 -23.15 5.55 5.62
C VAL A 237 -23.50 7.04 5.60
N HIS A 238 -24.18 7.50 4.55
CA HIS A 238 -24.51 8.91 4.38
C HIS A 238 -25.42 9.40 5.53
N GLY A 239 -25.07 10.55 6.12
CA GLY A 239 -25.73 11.08 7.32
C GLY A 239 -25.32 10.43 8.65
N MET A 240 -24.55 9.35 8.63
CA MET A 240 -24.13 8.61 9.85
C MET A 240 -22.70 8.98 10.25
N ARG A 241 -22.50 10.23 10.62
CA ARG A 241 -21.22 10.77 11.11
C ARG A 241 -21.40 11.49 12.45
N LEU A 242 -20.29 11.72 13.15
CA LEU A 242 -20.27 12.54 14.35
C LEU A 242 -20.81 13.95 14.06
N ARG A 243 -21.53 14.49 15.05
CA ARG A 243 -22.12 15.83 15.02
C ARG A 243 -21.37 16.84 15.89
N ILE A 244 -20.20 16.44 16.36
CA ILE A 244 -19.28 17.24 17.17
C ILE A 244 -17.87 16.93 16.65
N ASP A 245 -17.04 17.96 16.51
CA ASP A 245 -15.64 17.81 16.18
C ASP A 245 -14.87 17.25 17.38
N GLY A 246 -14.15 16.14 17.18
CA GLY A 246 -13.47 15.42 18.27
C GLY A 246 -12.34 16.22 18.93
N ASP A 247 -11.76 17.20 18.22
CA ASP A 247 -10.63 17.99 18.69
C ASP A 247 -11.07 19.25 19.45
N SER A 248 -11.92 20.05 18.80
CA SER A 248 -12.38 21.34 19.31
C SER A 248 -13.64 21.23 20.17
N GLY A 249 -14.38 20.12 20.07
CA GLY A 249 -15.72 19.99 20.65
C GLY A 249 -16.77 20.87 19.97
N ALA A 250 -16.45 21.48 18.83
CA ALA A 250 -17.38 22.34 18.11
C ALA A 250 -18.54 21.53 17.51
N PRO A 251 -19.79 22.03 17.56
CA PRO A 251 -20.90 21.38 16.86
C PRO A 251 -20.67 21.31 15.34
N LEU A 252 -20.97 20.14 14.76
CA LEU A 252 -20.90 19.84 13.32
C LEU A 252 -22.28 19.33 12.83
N PRO A 253 -23.27 20.23 12.68
CA PRO A 253 -24.62 19.82 12.31
C PRO A 253 -24.66 19.07 10.97
N LEU A 254 -25.64 18.20 10.82
CA LEU A 254 -25.93 17.54 9.55
C LEU A 254 -26.55 18.57 8.59
N SER A 255 -26.13 18.54 7.33
CA SER A 255 -26.83 19.23 6.25
C SER A 255 -28.24 18.65 6.05
N PRO A 256 -29.17 19.35 5.39
CA PRO A 256 -30.51 18.83 5.14
C PRO A 256 -30.54 17.48 4.42
N ALA A 257 -29.60 17.25 3.49
CA ALA A 257 -29.46 15.98 2.78
C ALA A 257 -28.98 14.86 3.70
N GLU A 258 -27.98 15.13 4.53
CA GLU A 258 -27.46 14.18 5.52
C GLU A 258 -28.51 13.84 6.58
N GLN A 259 -29.28 14.83 7.05
CA GLN A 259 -30.35 14.63 8.01
C GLN A 259 -31.44 13.70 7.44
N LEU A 260 -31.86 13.92 6.19
CA LEU A 260 -32.81 13.05 5.50
C LEU A 260 -32.26 11.62 5.32
N ALA A 261 -30.98 11.49 4.98
CA ALA A 261 -30.33 10.19 4.85
C ALA A 261 -30.24 9.45 6.18
N TYR A 262 -29.88 10.16 7.26
CA TYR A 262 -29.87 9.64 8.63
C TYR A 262 -31.25 9.11 9.02
N GLU A 263 -32.30 9.91 8.89
CA GLU A 263 -33.67 9.53 9.28
C GLU A 263 -34.16 8.31 8.49
N ARG A 264 -33.93 8.27 7.18
CA ARG A 264 -34.30 7.14 6.33
C ARG A 264 -33.56 5.86 6.72
N ALA A 265 -32.26 5.95 6.99
CA ALA A 265 -31.46 4.79 7.39
C ALA A 265 -31.91 4.26 8.76
N VAL A 266 -32.13 5.13 9.76
CA VAL A 266 -32.66 4.73 11.07
C VAL A 266 -34.04 4.08 10.93
N ALA A 267 -34.97 4.69 10.20
CA ALA A 267 -36.31 4.15 10.02
C ALA A 267 -36.30 2.79 9.32
N THR A 268 -35.49 2.65 8.26
CA THR A 268 -35.37 1.40 7.49
C THR A 268 -34.79 0.27 8.34
N LEU A 269 -33.73 0.54 9.11
CA LEU A 269 -33.09 -0.45 9.96
C LEU A 269 -33.92 -0.79 11.19
N ALA A 270 -34.63 0.19 11.77
CA ALA A 270 -35.56 -0.03 12.88
C ALA A 270 -36.75 -0.91 12.45
N ALA A 271 -37.27 -0.74 11.23
CA ALA A 271 -38.31 -1.60 10.67
C ALA A 271 -37.86 -3.08 10.50
N GLN A 272 -36.55 -3.33 10.49
CA GLN A 272 -35.95 -4.67 10.48
C GLN A 272 -35.48 -5.13 11.87
N ASP A 273 -35.92 -4.45 12.94
CA ASP A 273 -35.48 -4.69 14.32
C ASP A 273 -33.94 -4.70 14.48
N TRP A 274 -33.25 -3.89 13.66
CA TRP A 274 -31.78 -3.82 13.63
C TRP A 274 -31.10 -5.17 13.34
N ARG A 275 -31.81 -6.11 12.71
CA ARG A 275 -31.31 -7.44 12.36
C ARG A 275 -31.26 -7.59 10.85
N LEU A 276 -30.11 -8.02 10.36
CA LEU A 276 -29.91 -8.35 8.94
C LEU A 276 -29.79 -9.86 8.80
N ALA A 277 -30.52 -10.45 7.84
CA ALA A 277 -30.41 -11.88 7.52
C ALA A 277 -28.98 -12.27 7.10
N GLN A 278 -28.26 -11.33 6.48
CA GLN A 278 -26.83 -11.42 6.19
C GLN A 278 -26.22 -10.02 6.26
N PRO A 279 -24.98 -9.86 6.77
CA PRO A 279 -24.37 -8.52 6.91
C PRO A 279 -24.29 -7.75 5.58
N LEU A 280 -24.07 -8.45 4.47
CA LEU A 280 -24.01 -7.87 3.12
C LEU A 280 -25.31 -7.19 2.66
N ALA A 281 -26.45 -7.46 3.32
CA ALA A 281 -27.71 -6.82 2.95
C ALA A 281 -27.73 -5.31 3.26
N LEU A 282 -26.84 -4.82 4.13
CA LEU A 282 -26.79 -3.42 4.55
C LEU A 282 -26.72 -2.46 3.35
N GLU A 283 -25.92 -2.77 2.33
CA GLU A 283 -25.72 -1.90 1.16
C GLU A 283 -26.98 -1.65 0.31
N ARG A 284 -28.03 -2.45 0.50
CA ARG A 284 -29.34 -2.27 -0.17
C ARG A 284 -30.33 -1.47 0.67
N LEU A 285 -30.04 -1.28 1.96
CA LEU A 285 -30.94 -0.66 2.93
C LEU A 285 -30.52 0.77 3.29
N VAL A 286 -29.25 1.11 3.08
CA VAL A 286 -28.71 2.43 3.41
C VAL A 286 -27.86 2.97 2.27
N GLU A 287 -27.72 4.29 2.23
CA GLU A 287 -26.83 4.97 1.29
C GLU A 287 -25.39 4.92 1.80
N LEU A 288 -24.51 4.22 1.09
CA LEU A 288 -23.09 4.10 1.47
C LEU A 288 -22.28 5.30 0.98
N CYS A 289 -21.38 5.78 1.84
CA CYS A 289 -20.33 6.74 1.47
C CYS A 289 -19.11 6.01 0.92
N TRP A 290 -18.52 6.57 -0.14
CA TRP A 290 -17.33 6.03 -0.78
C TRP A 290 -16.24 7.10 -0.82
N THR A 291 -15.00 6.69 -0.56
CA THR A 291 -13.82 7.52 -0.73
C THR A 291 -12.88 6.89 -1.76
N SER A 292 -11.98 7.70 -2.32
CA SER A 292 -10.92 7.25 -3.23
C SER A 292 -9.58 7.35 -2.52
N GLU A 293 -8.96 6.21 -2.21
CA GLU A 293 -7.70 6.18 -1.46
C GLU A 293 -6.79 5.03 -1.92
N VAL A 294 -5.48 5.18 -1.71
CA VAL A 294 -4.52 4.08 -1.90
C VAL A 294 -4.84 3.00 -0.86
N PRO A 295 -5.07 1.73 -1.28
CA PRO A 295 -5.49 0.67 -0.37
C PRO A 295 -4.49 0.49 0.77
N PRO A 296 -4.90 0.71 2.03
CA PRO A 296 -3.99 0.50 3.17
C PRO A 296 -3.75 -1.00 3.43
N PRO A 297 -2.76 -1.38 4.25
CA PRO A 297 -2.54 -2.78 4.64
C PRO A 297 -3.59 -3.27 5.64
N ALA A 298 -4.25 -2.36 6.35
CA ALA A 298 -5.23 -2.66 7.37
C ALA A 298 -6.40 -1.68 7.30
N TYR A 299 -7.52 -2.03 7.90
CA TYR A 299 -8.71 -1.20 7.91
C TYR A 299 -9.49 -1.39 9.20
N ALA A 300 -9.86 -0.30 9.88
CA ALA A 300 -10.78 -0.35 11.01
C ALA A 300 -12.21 -0.49 10.48
N PRO A 301 -12.97 -1.55 10.81
CA PRO A 301 -14.31 -1.76 10.30
C PRO A 301 -15.32 -0.88 11.04
N GLN A 302 -15.16 0.43 10.97
CA GLN A 302 -16.00 1.42 11.64
C GLN A 302 -16.37 2.55 10.66
N LEU A 303 -17.45 3.26 10.96
CA LEU A 303 -17.82 4.47 10.22
C LEU A 303 -16.71 5.52 10.40
N ARG A 304 -16.20 6.07 9.29
CA ARG A 304 -15.20 7.14 9.36
C ARG A 304 -15.81 8.42 9.90
N ALA A 305 -15.06 9.10 10.74
CA ALA A 305 -15.41 10.46 11.12
C ALA A 305 -15.27 11.39 9.92
N GLN A 306 -16.19 12.34 9.82
CA GLN A 306 -16.10 13.45 8.87
C GLN A 306 -16.37 14.75 9.66
N PRO A 307 -15.43 15.71 9.68
CA PRO A 307 -14.12 15.71 9.02
C PRO A 307 -13.11 14.71 9.65
N ASP A 308 -12.00 14.46 8.95
CA ASP A 308 -10.97 13.45 9.28
C ASP A 308 -10.13 13.77 10.54
N SER A 309 -10.62 14.61 11.45
CA SER A 309 -9.87 15.12 12.61
C SER A 309 -9.68 14.08 13.72
N CYS A 310 -10.62 13.14 13.90
CA CYS A 310 -10.54 12.06 14.89
C CYS A 310 -11.40 10.84 14.48
N ASN A 311 -10.80 9.67 14.26
CA ASN A 311 -11.50 8.47 13.78
C ASN A 311 -12.27 7.67 14.86
N TYR A 312 -12.22 8.07 16.13
CA TYR A 312 -12.85 7.36 17.25
C TYR A 312 -14.36 7.64 17.39
N TYR A 313 -15.13 7.04 16.49
CA TYR A 313 -16.58 7.21 16.39
C TYR A 313 -17.35 6.79 17.66
N SER A 314 -17.07 5.63 18.24
CA SER A 314 -17.88 5.07 19.35
C SER A 314 -17.63 5.75 20.70
N PHE A 315 -16.52 6.45 20.83
CA PHE A 315 -16.23 7.21 22.04
C PHE A 315 -17.00 8.53 22.01
N LEU A 316 -16.94 9.26 20.90
CA LEU A 316 -17.50 10.61 20.76
C LEU A 316 -19.01 10.64 20.46
N SER A 317 -19.62 9.50 20.18
CA SER A 317 -21.05 9.38 19.89
C SER A 317 -21.87 9.30 21.18
N ASP A 318 -22.80 10.23 21.36
CA ASP A 318 -23.92 10.14 22.32
C ASP A 318 -25.22 9.72 21.59
N ASP A 319 -25.13 9.24 20.34
CA ASP A 319 -26.27 8.87 19.50
C ASP A 319 -26.43 7.33 19.46
N PRO A 320 -27.45 6.77 20.14
CA PRO A 320 -27.63 5.32 20.19
C PRO A 320 -27.96 4.70 18.83
N ALA A 321 -28.50 5.47 17.90
CA ALA A 321 -28.80 4.99 16.55
C ALA A 321 -27.51 4.90 15.72
N LEU A 322 -26.62 5.90 15.82
CA LEU A 322 -25.25 5.84 15.26
C LEU A 322 -24.54 4.54 15.69
N ASP A 323 -24.52 4.24 16.99
CA ASP A 323 -23.81 3.08 17.53
C ASP A 323 -24.36 1.74 16.99
N ARG A 324 -25.67 1.67 16.78
CA ARG A 324 -26.31 0.50 16.15
C ARG A 324 -25.91 0.39 14.67
N VAL A 325 -25.91 1.50 13.93
CA VAL A 325 -25.47 1.50 12.53
C VAL A 325 -24.00 1.14 12.42
N ASN A 326 -23.14 1.66 13.29
CA ASN A 326 -21.70 1.35 13.29
C ASN A 326 -21.45 -0.15 13.49
N ARG A 327 -22.19 -0.80 14.41
CA ARG A 327 -22.11 -2.26 14.60
C ARG A 327 -22.52 -3.05 13.35
N LEU A 328 -23.61 -2.65 12.69
CA LEU A 328 -24.05 -3.29 11.44
C LEU A 328 -23.05 -3.04 10.30
N PHE A 329 -22.48 -1.84 10.24
CA PHE A 329 -21.47 -1.45 9.26
C PHE A 329 -20.16 -2.23 9.44
N ALA A 330 -19.73 -2.44 10.68
CA ALA A 330 -18.58 -3.27 11.01
C ALA A 330 -18.76 -4.71 10.49
N ALA A 331 -19.92 -5.32 10.79
CA ALA A 331 -20.26 -6.64 10.31
C ALA A 331 -20.32 -6.70 8.77
N TYR A 332 -20.87 -5.66 8.12
CA TYR A 332 -20.89 -5.54 6.66
C TYR A 332 -19.47 -5.51 6.07
N LEU A 333 -18.57 -4.69 6.60
CA LEU A 333 -17.19 -4.58 6.11
C LEU A 333 -16.43 -5.89 6.28
N LEU A 334 -16.52 -6.52 7.46
CA LEU A 334 -15.89 -7.82 7.72
C LEU A 334 -16.40 -8.91 6.77
N ALA A 335 -17.72 -9.00 6.58
CA ALA A 335 -18.32 -9.97 5.66
C ALA A 335 -17.91 -9.70 4.20
N ARG A 336 -17.86 -8.43 3.80
CA ARG A 336 -17.43 -8.02 2.45
C ARG A 336 -15.97 -8.37 2.20
N ASN A 337 -15.10 -8.17 3.18
CA ASN A 337 -13.69 -8.54 3.07
C ASN A 337 -13.50 -10.06 3.07
N GLY A 338 -14.18 -10.78 3.97
CA GLY A 338 -14.18 -12.24 4.02
C GLY A 338 -14.63 -12.87 2.69
N ALA A 339 -15.69 -12.34 2.08
CA ALA A 339 -16.15 -12.79 0.75
C ALA A 339 -15.09 -12.57 -0.35
N ARG A 340 -14.27 -11.52 -0.25
CA ARG A 340 -13.17 -11.28 -1.19
C ARG A 340 -12.03 -12.28 -0.98
N ILE A 341 -11.64 -12.52 0.26
CA ILE A 341 -10.60 -13.49 0.63
C ILE A 341 -11.01 -14.90 0.17
N ALA A 342 -12.24 -15.33 0.46
CA ALA A 342 -12.74 -16.66 0.07
C ALA A 342 -12.77 -16.86 -1.46
N ARG A 343 -13.11 -15.83 -2.24
CA ARG A 343 -13.04 -15.88 -3.71
C ARG A 343 -11.60 -15.99 -4.22
N ALA A 344 -10.63 -15.43 -3.51
CA ALA A 344 -9.22 -15.58 -3.86
C ALA A 344 -8.74 -17.01 -3.58
N ALA A 345 -9.07 -17.56 -2.41
CA ALA A 345 -8.65 -18.90 -1.97
C ALA A 345 -9.30 -20.06 -2.74
N SER A 346 -10.57 -19.95 -3.14
CA SER A 346 -11.33 -21.03 -3.78
C SER A 346 -10.96 -21.33 -5.25
N GLY A 347 -9.92 -20.70 -5.80
CA GLY A 347 -9.49 -20.90 -7.19
C GLY A 347 -10.52 -20.44 -8.25
N ALA A 348 -11.73 -20.04 -7.83
CA ALA A 348 -12.75 -19.39 -8.63
C ALA A 348 -12.27 -17.98 -8.95
N ARG A 349 -11.25 -17.88 -9.82
CA ARG A 349 -10.55 -16.67 -10.28
C ARG A 349 -11.28 -15.43 -9.79
N SER A 350 -11.02 -15.08 -8.53
CA SER A 350 -11.33 -13.77 -8.04
C SER A 350 -10.67 -12.87 -9.06
N VAL A 351 -11.48 -12.11 -9.79
CA VAL A 351 -11.03 -11.09 -10.71
C VAL A 351 -10.49 -9.91 -9.87
N ALA A 352 -9.74 -10.19 -8.80
CA ALA A 352 -8.44 -9.58 -8.63
C ALA A 352 -7.47 -10.28 -9.60
N ARG A 353 -7.72 -10.26 -10.91
CA ARG A 353 -6.95 -9.32 -11.74
C ARG A 353 -6.08 -8.43 -10.86
N TRP A 354 -4.79 -8.74 -10.80
CA TRP A 354 -3.79 -7.67 -10.88
C TRP A 354 -4.38 -6.63 -11.85
N PRO A 355 -4.63 -5.39 -11.45
CA PRO A 355 -5.27 -4.46 -12.34
C PRO A 355 -4.35 -4.30 -13.55
N ARG A 356 -4.71 -4.97 -14.65
CA ARG A 356 -4.39 -4.58 -16.01
C ARG A 356 -4.44 -3.06 -15.99
N ARG A 357 -3.28 -2.41 -16.11
CA ARG A 357 -3.10 -0.95 -16.12
C ARG A 357 -4.30 -0.30 -16.83
N ARG A 358 -5.31 0.12 -16.07
CA ARG A 358 -6.43 0.90 -16.57
C ARG A 358 -6.15 2.31 -16.11
N ARG A 359 -6.00 3.19 -17.11
CA ARG A 359 -5.52 4.57 -17.02
C ARG A 359 -6.00 5.26 -15.74
N VAL A 360 -5.06 5.75 -14.95
CA VAL A 360 -5.32 6.88 -14.05
C VAL A 360 -5.68 8.05 -14.96
N ARG A 361 -6.93 8.53 -14.85
CA ARG A 361 -7.29 9.87 -15.31
C ARG A 361 -6.57 10.81 -14.33
N ALA A 362 -5.59 11.54 -14.83
CA ALA A 362 -5.03 12.67 -14.11
C ALA A 362 -6.17 13.63 -13.74
N ALA A 363 -6.31 13.94 -12.46
CA ALA A 363 -7.08 15.08 -12.01
C ALA A 363 -6.27 16.34 -12.37
N GLY A 364 -6.40 16.74 -13.63
CA GLY A 364 -6.11 18.07 -14.13
C GLY A 364 -7.30 18.42 -15.01
N SER A 365 -8.07 19.42 -14.62
CA SER A 365 -9.18 19.94 -15.41
C SER A 365 -8.68 20.46 -16.76
N CYS A 366 -8.65 19.61 -17.77
CA CYS A 366 -8.59 20.03 -19.16
C CYS A 366 -9.61 19.21 -19.94
N ARG A 367 -10.56 19.91 -20.55
CA ARG A 367 -11.58 19.38 -21.46
C ARG A 367 -10.95 18.44 -22.51
N PRO A 368 -11.69 17.45 -23.03
CA PRO A 368 -11.19 16.64 -24.14
C PRO A 368 -10.98 17.54 -25.36
N MET A 369 -9.72 17.86 -25.66
CA MET A 369 -9.33 18.44 -26.94
C MET A 369 -9.43 17.35 -28.01
N ASN A 370 -10.22 17.63 -29.04
CA ASN A 370 -10.30 16.86 -30.28
C ASN A 370 -8.96 16.93 -31.04
N ASP A 371 -7.94 16.19 -30.60
CA ASP A 371 -6.62 16.15 -31.25
C ASP A 371 -6.48 15.00 -32.25
N ALA A 372 -7.57 14.58 -32.91
CA ALA A 372 -7.53 13.50 -33.90
C ALA A 372 -6.72 13.83 -35.18
N ARG A 373 -6.06 15.00 -35.24
CA ARG A 373 -5.22 15.47 -36.36
C ARG A 373 -3.96 16.24 -35.93
N ALA A 374 -3.56 16.16 -34.66
CA ALA A 374 -2.33 16.82 -34.22
C ALA A 374 -1.10 16.23 -34.94
N PRO A 375 -0.16 17.06 -35.43
CA PRO A 375 1.03 16.57 -36.11
C PRO A 375 1.87 15.72 -35.15
N LEU A 376 2.32 14.56 -35.65
CA LEU A 376 3.26 13.66 -35.01
C LEU A 376 4.66 13.93 -35.55
N VAL A 377 5.63 14.12 -34.66
CA VAL A 377 7.03 14.39 -35.04
C VAL A 377 7.95 13.49 -34.23
N PHE A 378 8.90 12.86 -34.92
CA PHE A 378 9.98 12.10 -34.29
C PHE A 378 11.26 12.93 -34.25
N VAL A 379 11.80 13.13 -33.05
CA VAL A 379 13.02 13.90 -32.78
C VAL A 379 14.14 12.93 -32.37
N PRO A 380 15.37 13.05 -32.92
CA PRO A 380 16.51 12.26 -32.47
C PRO A 380 16.83 12.52 -31.00
N GLY A 381 17.24 11.49 -30.24
CA GLY A 381 17.53 11.62 -28.82
C GLY A 381 18.57 12.69 -28.49
N THR A 382 19.52 12.96 -29.38
CA THR A 382 20.54 14.02 -29.25
C THR A 382 19.98 15.44 -29.31
N GLU A 383 18.75 15.62 -29.78
CA GLU A 383 18.07 16.92 -29.90
C GLU A 383 16.91 17.07 -28.90
N VAL A 384 16.71 16.08 -28.02
CA VAL A 384 15.64 16.09 -27.03
C VAL A 384 16.02 17.01 -25.86
N PRO A 385 15.13 17.92 -25.42
CA PRO A 385 15.36 18.75 -24.25
C PRO A 385 15.60 17.92 -22.97
N GLU A 386 16.46 18.41 -22.08
CA GLU A 386 16.84 17.68 -20.85
C GLU A 386 15.64 17.23 -19.99
N HIS A 387 14.62 18.08 -19.87
CA HIS A 387 13.43 17.75 -19.07
C HIS A 387 12.64 16.56 -19.64
N ASP A 388 12.68 16.34 -20.96
CA ASP A 388 12.05 15.18 -21.59
C ASP A 388 12.95 13.93 -21.50
N LEU A 389 14.28 14.08 -21.43
CA LEU A 389 15.19 12.97 -21.09
C LEU A 389 14.93 12.43 -19.68
N ASP A 390 14.69 13.32 -18.71
CA ASP A 390 14.29 12.90 -17.36
C ASP A 390 12.94 12.16 -17.36
N ARG A 391 12.00 12.58 -18.23
CA ARG A 391 10.73 11.88 -18.42
C ARG A 391 10.91 10.50 -19.06
N MET A 392 11.82 10.36 -20.02
CA MET A 392 12.16 9.04 -20.58
C MET A 392 12.68 8.10 -19.49
N ALA A 393 13.61 8.58 -18.65
CA ALA A 393 14.13 7.79 -17.53
C ALA A 393 13.02 7.39 -16.55
N ALA A 394 12.08 8.29 -16.26
CA ALA A 394 10.91 7.98 -15.44
C ALA A 394 10.02 6.90 -16.07
N LEU A 395 9.85 6.91 -17.40
CA LEU A 395 9.05 5.92 -18.12
C LEU A 395 9.67 4.52 -18.13
N LEU A 396 10.98 4.38 -18.00
CA LEU A 396 11.63 3.06 -18.01
C LEU A 396 11.18 2.17 -16.84
N PHE A 397 10.97 2.75 -15.67
CA PHE A 397 10.38 2.11 -14.48
C PHE A 397 8.98 1.54 -14.75
N GLU A 398 8.22 2.14 -15.68
CA GLU A 398 6.91 1.62 -16.03
C GLU A 398 6.94 0.38 -16.93
N THR A 399 8.11 0.02 -17.46
CA THR A 399 8.30 -1.03 -18.47
C THR A 399 9.23 -2.15 -18.03
N SER A 400 9.85 -2.05 -16.85
CA SER A 400 10.90 -2.94 -16.38
C SER A 400 10.92 -3.02 -14.84
N TYR A 401 11.80 -3.84 -14.27
CA TYR A 401 12.07 -3.92 -12.83
C TYR A 401 13.33 -3.12 -12.43
N LEU A 402 13.58 -1.99 -13.10
CA LEU A 402 14.80 -1.21 -12.89
C LEU A 402 14.91 -0.64 -11.47
N GLU A 403 13.81 -0.50 -10.73
CA GLU A 403 13.81 -0.15 -9.30
C GLU A 403 14.64 -1.15 -8.50
N TYR A 404 14.44 -2.45 -8.72
CA TYR A 404 15.20 -3.49 -8.05
C TYR A 404 16.69 -3.41 -8.40
N CYS A 405 17.03 -3.19 -9.67
CA CYS A 405 18.42 -3.07 -10.11
C CYS A 405 19.09 -1.80 -9.55
N SER A 406 18.31 -0.74 -9.34
CA SER A 406 18.77 0.59 -8.94
C SER A 406 18.87 0.79 -7.42
N ALA A 407 18.24 -0.07 -6.62
CA ALA A 407 18.29 0.01 -5.16
C ALA A 407 19.73 -0.14 -4.65
N GLY A 408 20.15 0.76 -3.75
CA GLY A 408 21.51 0.79 -3.22
C GLY A 408 22.58 1.04 -4.30
N ASN A 409 22.27 1.82 -5.35
CA ASN A 409 23.21 2.10 -6.43
C ASN A 409 24.52 2.72 -5.93
N ARG A 410 25.63 2.37 -6.58
CA ARG A 410 26.98 2.76 -6.18
C ARG A 410 27.26 4.25 -6.26
N LEU A 411 26.40 5.04 -6.91
CA LEU A 411 26.55 6.48 -7.04
C LEU A 411 25.74 7.27 -6.00
N GLY A 412 24.87 6.61 -5.21
CA GLY A 412 23.96 7.29 -4.29
C GLY A 412 22.99 8.26 -4.97
N LEU A 413 22.75 8.11 -6.28
CA LEU A 413 21.87 9.01 -7.03
C LEU A 413 20.40 8.62 -6.83
N PRO A 414 19.46 9.58 -6.89
CA PRO A 414 18.04 9.29 -7.05
C PRO A 414 17.80 8.38 -8.25
N LEU A 415 16.85 7.44 -8.15
CA LEU A 415 16.68 6.37 -9.15
C LEU A 415 16.47 6.91 -10.57
N ARG A 416 15.69 7.99 -10.74
CA ARG A 416 15.49 8.62 -12.06
C ARG A 416 16.78 9.19 -12.65
N ALA A 417 17.58 9.88 -11.84
CA ALA A 417 18.87 10.43 -12.28
C ALA A 417 19.87 9.32 -12.63
N LEU A 418 19.86 8.22 -11.86
CA LEU A 418 20.63 7.02 -12.17
C LEU A 418 20.21 6.43 -13.52
N GLN A 419 18.90 6.26 -13.74
CA GLN A 419 18.37 5.66 -14.97
C GLN A 419 18.59 6.54 -16.19
N ARG A 420 18.53 7.87 -16.06
CA ARG A 420 18.94 8.78 -17.12
C ARG A 420 20.40 8.53 -17.50
N ARG A 421 21.30 8.54 -16.52
CA ARG A 421 22.74 8.36 -16.72
C ARG A 421 23.12 7.01 -17.34
N GLN A 422 22.34 5.95 -17.10
CA GLN A 422 22.67 4.58 -17.53
C GLN A 422 21.91 4.12 -18.77
N ASN A 423 20.62 4.47 -18.86
CA ASN A 423 19.70 3.91 -19.84
C ASN A 423 19.14 4.95 -20.82
N ILE A 424 19.48 6.24 -20.66
CA ILE A 424 19.10 7.30 -21.62
C ILE A 424 20.35 7.96 -22.23
N ASP A 425 21.17 8.63 -21.42
CA ASP A 425 22.31 9.46 -21.90
C ASP A 425 23.32 8.67 -22.77
N PRO A 426 23.69 7.41 -22.45
CA PRO A 426 24.63 6.66 -23.30
C PRO A 426 24.03 6.27 -24.66
N TRP A 427 22.70 6.34 -24.79
CA TRP A 427 21.95 5.78 -25.90
C TRP A 427 21.21 6.84 -26.74
N LEU A 428 21.48 8.13 -26.54
CA LEU A 428 20.80 9.23 -27.26
C LEU A 428 20.82 9.06 -28.79
N ARG A 429 21.91 8.52 -29.35
CA ARG A 429 22.05 8.25 -30.80
C ARG A 429 21.12 7.15 -31.33
N HIS A 430 20.57 6.32 -30.44
CA HIS A 430 19.66 5.21 -30.75
C HIS A 430 18.23 5.47 -30.26
N ILE A 431 18.00 6.63 -29.64
CA ILE A 431 16.69 7.06 -29.15
C ILE A 431 15.98 7.89 -30.22
N ARG A 432 14.70 7.61 -30.41
CA ARG A 432 13.75 8.41 -31.20
C ARG A 432 12.59 8.81 -30.32
N ALA A 433 12.43 10.11 -30.08
CA ALA A 433 11.38 10.68 -29.23
C ALA A 433 10.18 11.11 -30.06
N LEU A 434 8.98 10.71 -29.67
CA LEU A 434 7.73 11.08 -30.32
C LEU A 434 7.10 12.28 -29.62
N TYR A 435 6.79 13.32 -30.41
CA TYR A 435 6.04 14.49 -30.00
C TYR A 435 4.68 14.53 -30.71
N VAL A 436 3.62 14.85 -29.96
CA VAL A 436 2.28 15.11 -30.50
C VAL A 436 1.91 16.55 -30.18
N ALA A 437 1.62 17.37 -31.20
CA ALA A 437 1.37 18.81 -31.04
C ALA A 437 2.47 19.51 -30.21
N GLY A 438 3.74 19.19 -30.48
CA GLY A 438 4.89 19.78 -29.79
C GLY A 438 5.10 19.32 -28.34
N ARG A 439 4.37 18.30 -27.88
CA ARG A 439 4.50 17.76 -26.52
C ARG A 439 5.03 16.33 -26.55
N PHE A 440 6.01 16.03 -25.70
CA PHE A 440 6.56 14.69 -25.56
C PHE A 440 5.46 13.66 -25.23
N ALA A 441 5.43 12.59 -26.01
CA ALA A 441 4.40 11.56 -25.99
C ALA A 441 4.96 10.14 -25.80
N GLY A 442 6.25 9.91 -26.04
CA GLY A 442 6.89 8.62 -25.87
C GLY A 442 8.22 8.54 -26.59
N PHE A 443 8.86 7.38 -26.55
CA PHE A 443 10.12 7.16 -27.25
C PHE A 443 10.35 5.66 -27.48
N HIS A 444 11.28 5.35 -28.39
CA HIS A 444 11.94 4.05 -28.43
C HIS A 444 13.45 4.21 -28.47
N ASN A 445 14.16 3.24 -27.90
CA ASN A 445 15.61 3.04 -28.00
C ASN A 445 15.81 1.72 -28.76
N ALA A 446 16.34 1.80 -29.98
CA ALA A 446 16.52 0.64 -30.83
C ALA A 446 17.84 0.68 -31.63
N ALA A 447 18.58 -0.42 -31.57
CA ALA A 447 19.83 -0.61 -32.30
C ALA A 447 20.09 -2.10 -32.54
N THR A 448 21.05 -2.42 -33.42
CA THR A 448 21.57 -3.79 -33.50
C THR A 448 22.38 -4.13 -32.24
N LEU A 449 22.48 -5.41 -31.88
CA LEU A 449 23.31 -5.80 -30.73
C LEU A 449 24.78 -5.41 -30.90
N ALA A 450 25.30 -5.39 -32.14
CA ALA A 450 26.66 -4.91 -32.42
C ALA A 450 26.82 -3.42 -32.08
N GLN A 451 25.80 -2.60 -32.36
CA GLN A 451 25.81 -1.17 -32.01
C GLN A 451 25.70 -0.92 -30.51
N TYR A 452 24.91 -1.75 -29.80
CA TYR A 452 24.86 -1.71 -28.33
C TYR A 452 26.20 -2.14 -27.72
N ALA A 453 26.81 -3.21 -28.20
CA ALA A 453 28.11 -3.70 -27.73
C ALA A 453 29.26 -2.71 -27.99
N ALA A 454 29.14 -1.86 -29.02
CA ALA A 454 30.15 -0.86 -29.36
C ALA A 454 30.14 0.40 -28.45
N ALA A 455 29.20 0.52 -27.51
CA ALA A 455 29.18 1.62 -26.53
C ALA A 455 29.43 1.10 -25.10
N PRO A 456 30.36 1.69 -24.35
CA PRO A 456 30.61 1.30 -22.96
C PRO A 456 29.55 1.93 -22.05
N ALA A 457 28.37 1.33 -21.96
CA ALA A 457 27.44 1.66 -20.88
C ALA A 457 27.95 1.04 -19.57
N VAL A 458 28.05 1.87 -18.53
CA VAL A 458 28.52 1.43 -17.21
C VAL A 458 27.32 1.30 -16.29
N ASN A 459 27.04 0.07 -15.88
CA ASN A 459 26.03 -0.22 -14.88
C ASN A 459 26.60 0.03 -13.47
N HIS A 460 25.98 0.96 -12.74
CA HIS A 460 26.30 1.36 -11.37
C HIS A 460 25.40 0.65 -10.33
N TYR A 461 24.85 -0.50 -10.70
CA TYR A 461 24.14 -1.38 -9.77
C TYR A 461 25.08 -1.91 -8.69
N ARG A 462 24.48 -2.38 -7.59
CA ARG A 462 25.16 -3.15 -6.54
C ARG A 462 25.69 -4.48 -7.10
N ALA A 463 26.73 -5.05 -6.47
CA ALA A 463 27.42 -6.23 -6.99
C ALA A 463 26.48 -7.44 -7.16
N GLU A 464 25.50 -7.58 -6.27
CA GLU A 464 24.51 -8.67 -6.23
C GLU A 464 23.59 -8.68 -7.46
N VAL A 465 23.42 -7.53 -8.14
CA VAL A 465 22.58 -7.42 -9.35
C VAL A 465 23.36 -7.80 -10.60
N GLN A 466 24.70 -7.74 -10.58
CA GLN A 466 25.53 -7.97 -11.78
C GLN A 466 25.33 -9.37 -12.36
N ALA A 467 25.13 -10.39 -11.52
CA ALA A 467 24.86 -11.74 -11.99
C ALA A 467 23.53 -11.84 -12.75
N MET A 468 22.51 -11.08 -12.32
CA MET A 468 21.21 -11.03 -12.99
C MET A 468 21.28 -10.26 -14.32
N ASP A 469 22.00 -9.15 -14.32
CA ASP A 469 22.26 -8.32 -15.51
C ASP A 469 23.02 -9.10 -16.58
N ALA A 470 24.10 -9.80 -16.20
CA ALA A 470 24.86 -10.67 -17.09
C ALA A 470 24.02 -11.85 -17.62
N ALA A 471 23.14 -12.42 -16.79
CA ALA A 471 22.22 -13.48 -17.23
C ALA A 471 21.17 -12.96 -18.23
N TYR A 472 20.68 -11.73 -18.04
CA TYR A 472 19.80 -11.06 -18.99
C TYR A 472 20.51 -10.80 -20.33
N ASP A 473 21.72 -10.26 -20.30
CA ASP A 473 22.51 -10.00 -21.51
C ASP A 473 22.81 -11.29 -22.29
N ALA A 474 23.18 -12.36 -21.58
CA ALA A 474 23.40 -13.68 -22.18
C ALA A 474 22.10 -14.24 -22.81
N PHE A 475 20.96 -14.03 -22.16
CA PHE A 475 19.65 -14.43 -22.71
C PHE A 475 19.32 -13.63 -23.98
N VAL A 476 19.50 -12.31 -23.98
CA VAL A 476 19.28 -11.46 -25.16
C VAL A 476 20.20 -11.88 -26.31
N ALA A 477 21.50 -12.05 -26.04
CA ALA A 477 22.48 -12.45 -27.05
C ALA A 477 22.18 -13.84 -27.64
N LYS A 478 21.63 -14.76 -26.84
CA LYS A 478 21.25 -16.11 -27.30
C LYS A 478 20.08 -16.10 -28.29
N HIS A 479 19.13 -15.18 -28.13
CA HIS A 479 17.86 -15.20 -28.88
C HIS A 479 17.76 -14.13 -29.97
N ALA A 480 18.52 -13.05 -29.88
CA ALA A 480 18.58 -12.03 -30.92
C ALA A 480 19.39 -12.52 -32.11
N ALA A 481 18.83 -12.40 -33.31
CA ALA A 481 19.56 -12.71 -34.53
C ALA A 481 20.33 -11.47 -35.05
N PRO A 482 21.47 -11.63 -35.75
CA PRO A 482 22.26 -10.49 -36.25
C PRO A 482 21.51 -9.56 -37.22
N HIS A 483 20.49 -10.06 -37.90
CA HIS A 483 19.65 -9.31 -38.83
C HIS A 483 18.46 -8.60 -38.15
N GLN A 484 18.45 -8.53 -36.81
CA GLN A 484 17.38 -7.90 -36.03
C GLN A 484 17.81 -6.54 -35.48
N LEU A 485 16.90 -5.57 -35.56
CA LEU A 485 16.98 -4.37 -34.74
C LEU A 485 16.38 -4.70 -33.38
N PHE A 486 17.18 -4.61 -32.32
CA PHE A 486 16.73 -4.86 -30.96
C PHE A 486 16.17 -3.56 -30.35
N VAL A 487 14.91 -3.60 -29.91
CA VAL A 487 14.26 -2.49 -29.21
C VAL A 487 14.46 -2.69 -27.72
N ALA A 488 15.50 -2.06 -27.16
CA ALA A 488 15.85 -2.17 -25.74
C ALA A 488 14.83 -1.46 -24.83
N SER A 489 14.17 -0.41 -25.32
CA SER A 489 13.14 0.30 -24.58
C SER A 489 12.10 0.90 -25.51
N LEU A 490 10.83 0.83 -25.14
CA LEU A 490 9.73 1.50 -25.84
C LEU A 490 8.69 1.89 -24.81
N ALA A 491 8.43 3.19 -24.69
CA ALA A 491 7.48 3.70 -23.72
C ALA A 491 6.64 4.85 -24.27
N ILE A 492 5.39 4.93 -23.80
CA ILE A 492 4.44 5.99 -24.13
C ILE A 492 4.00 6.65 -22.83
N GLU A 493 4.00 7.97 -22.83
CA GLU A 493 3.50 8.80 -21.75
C GLU A 493 2.05 8.45 -21.39
N PRO A 494 1.71 8.28 -20.09
CA PRO A 494 0.38 7.87 -19.66
C PRO A 494 -0.78 8.66 -20.29
N ALA A 495 -0.61 9.98 -20.46
CA ALA A 495 -1.63 10.88 -21.03
C ALA A 495 -1.94 10.59 -22.52
N TRP A 496 -1.03 9.93 -23.23
CA TRP A 496 -1.11 9.65 -24.66
C TRP A 496 -1.44 8.19 -24.98
N ARG A 497 -1.49 7.31 -23.98
CA ARG A 497 -1.77 5.88 -24.18
C ARG A 497 -3.14 5.65 -24.81
N GLY A 498 -3.24 4.53 -25.55
CA GLY A 498 -4.42 4.05 -26.27
C GLY A 498 -5.04 5.09 -27.20
N ARG A 499 -4.16 5.86 -27.88
CA ARG A 499 -4.46 6.72 -29.03
C ARG A 499 -3.77 6.20 -30.31
N GLY A 500 -3.39 4.92 -30.35
CA GLY A 500 -2.69 4.34 -31.50
C GLY A 500 -1.16 4.56 -31.55
N LEU A 501 -0.57 5.37 -30.67
CA LEU A 501 0.86 5.75 -30.76
C LEU A 501 1.87 4.59 -30.68
N LEU A 502 1.47 3.39 -30.21
CA LEU A 502 2.33 2.22 -30.28
C LEU A 502 2.60 1.81 -31.73
N ASP A 503 1.61 1.94 -32.61
CA ASP A 503 1.74 1.61 -34.03
C ASP A 503 2.71 2.60 -34.72
N GLU A 504 2.64 3.87 -34.35
CA GLU A 504 3.57 4.91 -34.84
C GLU A 504 5.01 4.64 -34.38
N LEU A 505 5.22 4.33 -33.10
CA LEU A 505 6.55 3.98 -32.57
C LEU A 505 7.13 2.74 -33.24
N LEU A 506 6.30 1.72 -33.49
CA LEU A 506 6.75 0.51 -34.18
C LEU A 506 7.01 0.75 -35.68
N ALA A 507 6.22 1.61 -36.32
CA ALA A 507 6.45 2.02 -37.70
C ALA A 507 7.79 2.76 -37.86
N ASP A 508 8.10 3.69 -36.95
CA ASP A 508 9.39 4.38 -36.91
C ASP A 508 10.53 3.38 -36.64
N ALA A 509 10.37 2.47 -35.67
CA ALA A 509 11.36 1.41 -35.41
C ALA A 509 11.58 0.50 -36.64
N HIS A 510 10.53 0.20 -37.42
CA HIS A 510 10.67 -0.52 -38.69
C HIS A 510 11.45 0.29 -39.74
N GLN A 511 11.26 1.61 -39.82
CA GLN A 511 12.05 2.48 -40.70
C GLN A 511 13.53 2.46 -40.30
N VAL A 512 13.82 2.56 -39.00
CA VAL A 512 15.19 2.43 -38.46
C VAL A 512 15.77 1.06 -38.79
N ALA A 513 14.98 -0.02 -38.65
CA ALA A 513 15.43 -1.37 -38.99
C ALA A 513 15.79 -1.50 -40.47
N ARG A 514 14.96 -0.96 -41.37
CA ARG A 514 15.25 -0.96 -42.83
C ARG A 514 16.51 -0.17 -43.14
N ALA A 515 16.67 1.02 -42.56
CA ALA A 515 17.87 1.84 -42.75
C ALA A 515 19.14 1.13 -42.25
N ALA A 516 19.01 0.27 -41.23
CA ALA A 516 20.09 -0.56 -40.71
C ALA A 516 20.25 -1.92 -41.43
N GLY A 517 19.51 -2.17 -42.52
CA GLY A 517 19.55 -3.46 -43.24
C GLY A 517 18.98 -4.66 -42.47
N CYS A 518 18.23 -4.40 -41.39
CA CYS A 518 17.59 -5.43 -40.58
C CYS A 518 16.26 -5.88 -41.19
N THR A 519 15.98 -7.18 -41.11
CA THR A 519 14.76 -7.80 -41.67
C THR A 519 13.72 -8.12 -40.61
N ALA A 520 14.02 -7.90 -39.33
CA ALA A 520 13.10 -8.12 -38.22
C ALA A 520 13.37 -7.18 -37.04
N LEU A 521 12.36 -6.99 -36.19
CA LEU A 521 12.49 -6.38 -34.87
C LEU A 521 12.56 -7.48 -33.81
N GLY A 522 13.42 -7.30 -32.81
CA GLY A 522 13.47 -8.10 -31.59
C GLY A 522 13.23 -7.22 -30.37
N LEU A 523 12.54 -7.73 -29.35
CA LEU A 523 12.38 -7.05 -28.06
C LEU A 523 12.22 -8.05 -26.93
N THR A 524 12.43 -7.59 -25.70
CA THR A 524 12.08 -8.33 -24.49
C THR A 524 10.85 -7.71 -23.82
N VAL A 525 9.99 -8.56 -23.26
CA VAL A 525 8.80 -8.12 -22.54
C VAL A 525 8.47 -9.08 -21.41
N TRP A 526 8.19 -8.52 -20.23
CA TRP A 526 7.77 -9.31 -19.07
C TRP A 526 6.40 -9.95 -19.30
N GLN A 527 6.22 -11.20 -18.86
CA GLN A 527 5.02 -12.00 -19.11
C GLN A 527 3.77 -11.32 -18.52
N THR A 528 3.91 -10.68 -17.37
CA THR A 528 2.81 -9.93 -16.73
C THR A 528 2.54 -8.56 -17.38
N SER A 529 3.44 -8.05 -18.24
CA SER A 529 3.32 -6.73 -18.83
C SER A 529 2.10 -6.61 -19.75
N ALA A 530 1.37 -5.50 -19.63
CA ALA A 530 0.26 -5.18 -20.53
C ALA A 530 0.70 -5.00 -22.00
N ALA A 531 2.00 -4.82 -22.24
CA ALA A 531 2.58 -4.72 -23.58
C ALA A 531 2.66 -6.08 -24.30
N MET A 532 2.81 -7.19 -23.57
CA MET A 532 2.94 -8.52 -24.19
C MET A 532 1.77 -8.87 -25.13
N PRO A 533 0.48 -8.79 -24.70
CA PRO A 533 -0.63 -9.04 -25.62
C PRO A 533 -0.77 -7.97 -26.71
N LEU A 534 -0.21 -6.77 -26.54
CA LEU A 534 -0.19 -5.74 -27.57
C LEU A 534 0.81 -6.06 -28.68
N TYR A 535 2.00 -6.54 -28.33
CA TYR A 535 3.01 -7.01 -29.26
C TYR A 535 2.54 -8.26 -30.00
N ALA A 536 1.96 -9.24 -29.30
CA ALA A 536 1.41 -10.45 -29.91
C ALA A 536 0.37 -10.14 -31.00
N ARG A 537 -0.56 -9.20 -30.74
CA ARG A 537 -1.55 -8.74 -31.74
C ARG A 537 -0.93 -8.03 -32.95
N ARG A 538 0.32 -7.59 -32.85
CA ARG A 538 1.08 -6.91 -33.91
C ARG A 538 2.06 -7.86 -34.61
N GLY A 539 1.87 -9.16 -34.45
CA GLY A 539 2.66 -10.17 -35.15
C GLY A 539 4.00 -10.49 -34.50
N PHE A 540 4.26 -10.03 -33.28
CA PHE A 540 5.40 -10.52 -32.52
C PHE A 540 5.13 -11.92 -31.99
N ALA A 541 6.08 -12.84 -32.18
CA ALA A 541 6.05 -14.20 -31.66
C ALA A 541 7.15 -14.41 -30.62
N THR A 542 6.87 -15.14 -29.55
CA THR A 542 7.90 -15.52 -28.56
C THR A 542 8.86 -16.54 -29.16
N VAL A 543 10.16 -16.28 -29.06
CA VAL A 543 11.25 -17.19 -29.50
C VAL A 543 12.17 -17.63 -28.36
N GLY A 544 11.98 -17.07 -27.16
CA GLY A 544 12.72 -17.43 -25.96
C GLY A 544 12.01 -16.98 -24.70
N ILE A 545 12.21 -17.71 -23.60
CA ILE A 545 11.70 -17.37 -22.27
C ILE A 545 12.86 -17.45 -21.28
N PHE A 546 13.03 -16.40 -20.49
CA PHE A 546 14.00 -16.31 -19.42
C PHE A 546 13.30 -16.51 -18.08
N ASP A 547 13.55 -17.65 -17.46
CA ASP A 547 13.07 -18.01 -16.12
C ASP A 547 14.09 -17.64 -15.02
N GLY A 548 15.31 -17.23 -15.37
CA GLY A 548 16.39 -16.95 -14.40
C GLY A 548 16.08 -15.82 -13.42
N ALA A 549 15.15 -14.94 -13.76
CA ALA A 549 14.70 -13.86 -12.87
C ALA A 549 13.42 -14.19 -12.09
N ARG A 550 12.87 -15.39 -12.23
CA ARG A 550 11.59 -15.76 -11.63
C ARG A 550 11.61 -15.75 -10.11
N GLU A 551 12.71 -16.15 -9.50
CA GLU A 551 12.82 -16.14 -8.03
C GLU A 551 12.89 -14.71 -7.47
N LEU A 552 13.36 -13.74 -8.26
CA LEU A 552 13.46 -12.34 -7.85
C LEU A 552 12.18 -11.55 -8.13
N PHE A 553 11.58 -11.77 -9.31
CA PHE A 553 10.46 -10.94 -9.79
C PHE A 553 9.12 -11.68 -9.83
N PHE A 554 9.10 -12.99 -9.56
CA PHE A 554 7.92 -13.86 -9.72
C PHE A 554 7.29 -13.77 -11.12
N ASP A 555 8.11 -13.40 -12.10
CA ASP A 555 7.73 -13.13 -13.48
C ASP A 555 8.73 -13.78 -14.43
N ARG A 556 8.37 -13.86 -15.71
CA ARG A 556 9.20 -14.41 -16.77
C ARG A 556 9.39 -13.36 -17.83
N LEU A 557 10.55 -13.34 -18.48
CA LEU A 557 10.80 -12.42 -19.58
C LEU A 557 10.75 -13.17 -20.91
N HIS A 558 9.94 -12.68 -21.84
CA HIS A 558 9.83 -13.23 -23.18
C HIS A 558 10.70 -12.44 -24.14
N PHE A 559 11.52 -13.12 -24.93
CA PHE A 559 12.09 -12.54 -26.14
C PHE A 559 11.10 -12.75 -27.28
N MET A 560 10.68 -11.65 -27.91
CA MET A 560 9.71 -11.68 -29.00
C MET A 560 10.26 -11.05 -30.27
N THR A 561 9.93 -11.62 -31.42
CA THR A 561 10.40 -11.16 -32.73
C THR A 561 9.24 -10.94 -33.70
N ARG A 562 9.39 -9.97 -34.60
CA ARG A 562 8.45 -9.69 -35.69
C ARG A 562 9.23 -9.35 -36.97
N PRO A 563 8.92 -9.98 -38.11
CA PRO A 563 9.48 -9.58 -39.40
C PRO A 563 9.15 -8.12 -39.74
N VAL A 564 10.09 -7.41 -40.35
CA VAL A 564 9.83 -6.12 -40.99
C VAL A 564 9.01 -6.40 -42.26
N PRO A 565 7.83 -5.78 -42.45
CA PRO A 565 7.07 -5.96 -43.67
C PRO A 565 7.90 -5.56 -44.88
N THR A 566 8.06 -6.48 -45.83
CA THR A 566 8.53 -6.16 -47.18
C THR A 566 7.45 -5.34 -47.87
N GLU A 567 7.79 -4.14 -48.33
CA GLU A 567 6.91 -3.40 -49.24
C GLU A 567 6.67 -4.30 -50.45
N THR A 568 5.42 -4.70 -50.65
CA THR A 568 5.03 -5.32 -51.91
C THR A 568 5.02 -4.16 -52.91
N PRO A 569 5.78 -4.24 -54.02
CA PRO A 569 5.92 -3.14 -54.96
C PRO A 569 4.60 -2.67 -55.55
#